data_AF-S4Y0S2-F1
#
_entry.id   AF-S4Y0S2-F1
#
_cell.length_a   1.000
_cell.length_b   1.000
_cell.length_c   1.000
_cell.angle_alpha   90.00
_cell.angle_beta   90.00
_cell.angle_gamma   90.00
#
_symmetry.space_group_name_H-M   'P 1'
#
loop_
_entity.id
_entity.type
_entity.pdbx_description
1 polymer ?
#
loop_
_entity_poly.entity_id
_entity_poly.type
_entity_poly.pdbx_seq_one_letter_code
_entity_poly.pdbx_strand_id
1 'polypeptide(L)'
;MSNVVVPLREPSPEPAPRPLLGPATVIRVGPADVEVRLRSGAPARARLALAFAYEPAEGDVVLVIGDEAQGHYVIGVLQGRGRASLELPGDVEVRAVGGVLRLAGDNGVEIAAPDVGIEARSLRVLAGAVVQRFASLRQRVSELLHVHAGQSHTVVDGAAHTQAKSAAILTEEKMTLNGKAIHLG
;
A
#
# COMPACT_ATOMS: atom_id res chain seq x y z
N MET A 1 62.35 9.46 -61.54
CA MET A 1 61.05 8.76 -61.43
C MET A 1 60.68 8.76 -59.95
N SER A 2 59.63 9.50 -59.57
CA SER A 2 59.24 9.68 -58.16
C SER A 2 58.04 8.78 -57.88
N ASN A 3 58.19 7.80 -57.01
CA ASN A 3 57.11 6.87 -56.63
C ASN A 3 56.20 7.56 -55.61
N VAL A 4 54.96 7.83 -56.01
CA VAL A 4 53.89 8.24 -55.09
C VAL A 4 53.30 6.97 -54.48
N VAL A 5 53.56 6.75 -53.20
CA VAL A 5 52.90 5.72 -52.39
C VAL A 5 51.60 6.33 -51.88
N VAL A 6 50.46 5.81 -52.35
CA VAL A 6 49.14 6.13 -51.81
C VAL A 6 48.91 5.24 -50.60
N PRO A 7 48.77 5.78 -49.37
CA PRO A 7 48.44 4.96 -48.22
C PRO A 7 47.00 4.46 -48.34
N LEU A 8 46.83 3.13 -48.38
CA LEU A 8 45.55 2.47 -48.23
C LEU A 8 45.03 2.79 -46.83
N ARG A 9 43.92 3.54 -46.76
CA ARG A 9 43.22 3.85 -45.53
C ARG A 9 42.64 2.54 -44.98
N GLU A 10 43.18 2.06 -43.87
CA GLU A 10 42.62 0.91 -43.17
C GLU A 10 41.14 1.16 -42.85
N PRO A 11 40.25 0.16 -43.06
CA PRO A 11 38.85 0.30 -42.70
C PRO A 11 38.76 0.62 -41.21
N SER A 12 38.11 1.74 -40.89
CA SER A 12 37.87 2.10 -39.49
C SER A 12 37.10 0.96 -38.81
N PRO A 13 37.54 0.50 -37.63
CA PRO A 13 36.82 -0.56 -36.92
C PRO A 13 35.38 -0.11 -36.71
N GLU A 14 34.44 -0.99 -37.02
CA GLU A 14 33.03 -0.78 -36.80
C GLU A 14 32.83 -0.32 -35.35
N PRO A 15 32.16 0.81 -35.10
CA PRO A 15 32.07 1.37 -33.76
C PRO A 15 31.44 0.32 -32.85
N ALA A 16 32.15 -0.03 -31.77
CA ALA A 16 31.64 -0.95 -30.77
C ALA A 16 30.22 -0.53 -30.36
N PRO A 17 29.27 -1.48 -30.23
CA PRO A 17 27.90 -1.16 -29.89
C PRO A 17 27.89 -0.30 -28.62
N ARG A 18 27.37 0.92 -28.75
CA ARG A 18 27.33 1.85 -27.62
C ARG A 18 26.32 1.31 -26.62
N PRO A 19 26.67 1.28 -25.31
CA PRO A 19 25.70 0.90 -24.28
C PRO A 19 24.47 1.78 -24.39
N LEU A 20 23.31 1.14 -24.50
CA LEU A 20 22.02 1.79 -24.61
C LEU A 20 21.61 2.30 -23.23
N LEU A 21 21.19 3.55 -23.16
CA LEU A 21 20.46 4.13 -22.04
C LEU A 21 19.31 4.95 -22.60
N GLY A 22 18.07 4.56 -22.33
CA GLY A 22 16.93 5.31 -22.83
C GLY A 22 15.57 4.68 -22.62
N PRO A 23 14.50 5.40 -22.99
CA PRO A 23 13.13 4.94 -22.83
C PRO A 23 12.81 3.77 -23.78
N ALA A 24 12.00 2.83 -23.30
CA ALA A 24 11.42 1.74 -24.09
C ALA A 24 9.94 1.52 -23.70
N THR A 25 9.15 0.98 -24.61
CA THR A 25 7.73 0.67 -24.36
C THR A 25 7.56 -0.82 -24.06
N VAL A 26 6.88 -1.17 -22.97
CA VAL A 26 6.56 -2.57 -22.65
C VAL A 26 5.58 -3.11 -23.68
N ILE A 27 5.95 -4.22 -24.34
CA ILE A 27 5.11 -4.91 -25.32
C ILE A 27 4.57 -6.24 -24.80
N ARG A 28 5.24 -6.86 -23.82
CA ARG A 28 4.78 -8.09 -23.15
C ARG A 28 5.41 -8.21 -21.76
N VAL A 29 4.67 -8.74 -20.79
CA VAL A 29 5.13 -8.93 -19.41
C VAL A 29 5.31 -10.42 -19.11
N GLY A 30 6.47 -10.81 -18.59
CA GLY A 30 6.79 -12.16 -18.14
C GLY A 30 7.07 -12.21 -16.64
N PRO A 31 7.21 -13.42 -16.05
CA PRO A 31 7.41 -13.58 -14.60
C PRO A 31 8.77 -13.11 -14.07
N ALA A 32 9.79 -12.98 -14.93
CA ALA A 32 11.15 -12.58 -14.53
C ALA A 32 11.79 -11.51 -15.44
N ASP A 33 11.17 -11.24 -16.60
CA ASP A 33 11.62 -10.25 -17.57
C ASP A 33 10.41 -9.60 -18.26
N VAL A 34 10.65 -8.46 -18.89
CA VAL A 34 9.68 -7.78 -19.77
C VAL A 34 10.24 -7.70 -21.17
N GLU A 35 9.39 -7.87 -22.15
CA GLU A 35 9.71 -7.60 -23.54
C GLU A 35 9.38 -6.14 -23.81
N VAL A 36 10.35 -5.40 -24.34
CA VAL A 36 10.25 -3.97 -24.61
C VAL A 36 10.58 -3.67 -26.05
N ARG A 37 9.93 -2.65 -26.61
CA ARG A 37 10.30 -2.05 -27.89
C ARG A 37 11.21 -0.86 -27.61
N LEU A 38 12.46 -0.96 -28.06
CA LEU A 38 13.47 0.08 -27.95
C LEU A 38 13.15 1.25 -28.89
N ARG A 39 13.83 2.39 -28.70
CA ARG A 39 13.72 3.56 -29.58
C ARG A 39 14.08 3.27 -31.03
N SER A 40 14.94 2.29 -31.28
CA SER A 40 15.29 1.78 -32.62
C SER A 40 14.15 1.01 -33.29
N GLY A 41 13.09 0.69 -32.56
CA GLY A 41 11.99 -0.17 -33.00
C GLY A 41 12.24 -1.67 -32.77
N ALA A 42 13.47 -2.07 -32.42
CA ALA A 42 13.80 -3.46 -32.15
C ALA A 42 13.18 -3.95 -30.82
N PRO A 43 12.64 -5.18 -30.76
CA PRO A 43 12.25 -5.81 -29.50
C PRO A 43 13.49 -6.27 -28.73
N ALA A 44 13.46 -6.13 -27.41
CA ALA A 44 14.50 -6.64 -26.51
C ALA A 44 13.87 -7.19 -25.24
N ARG A 45 14.48 -8.23 -24.65
CA ARG A 45 14.11 -8.70 -23.29
C ARG A 45 14.93 -7.95 -22.27
N ALA A 46 14.27 -7.33 -21.31
CA ALA A 46 14.88 -6.58 -20.24
C ALA A 46 14.48 -7.13 -18.86
N ARG A 47 15.47 -7.36 -17.99
CA ARG A 47 15.25 -7.81 -16.61
C ARG A 47 14.92 -6.62 -15.72
N LEU A 48 14.02 -6.78 -14.76
CA LEU A 48 13.77 -5.72 -13.77
C LEU A 48 14.93 -5.65 -12.79
N ALA A 49 15.60 -4.49 -12.71
CA ALA A 49 16.58 -4.22 -11.67
C ALA A 49 15.83 -3.76 -10.42
N LEU A 50 15.84 -4.57 -9.35
CA LEU A 50 15.14 -4.33 -8.08
C LEU A 50 13.74 -3.73 -8.30
N ALA A 51 12.76 -4.57 -8.62
CA ALA A 51 11.37 -4.18 -8.83
C ALA A 51 10.73 -3.68 -7.53
N PHE A 52 11.07 -2.47 -7.12
CA PHE A 52 10.47 -1.83 -5.95
C PHE A 52 9.23 -1.06 -6.40
N ALA A 53 8.09 -1.42 -5.82
CA ALA A 53 6.84 -0.66 -5.86
C ALA A 53 6.04 -0.61 -7.18
N TYR A 54 6.41 -1.33 -8.24
CA TYR A 54 5.68 -1.25 -9.51
C TYR A 54 5.69 -2.53 -10.33
N GLU A 55 4.51 -3.02 -10.71
CA GLU A 55 4.33 -4.11 -11.66
C GLU A 55 4.14 -3.54 -13.08
N PRO A 56 5.08 -3.75 -14.01
CA PRO A 56 4.94 -3.27 -15.39
C PRO A 56 3.71 -3.87 -16.08
N ALA A 57 3.01 -3.03 -16.84
CA ALA A 57 1.90 -3.41 -17.70
C ALA A 57 2.24 -3.09 -19.17
N GLU A 58 1.56 -3.79 -20.09
CA GLU A 58 1.70 -3.51 -21.53
C GLU A 58 1.36 -2.05 -21.85
N GLY A 59 2.24 -1.42 -22.64
CA GLY A 59 2.15 -0.01 -23.01
C GLY A 59 2.80 0.96 -22.02
N ASP A 60 3.31 0.52 -20.88
CA ASP A 60 4.10 1.39 -19.99
C ASP A 60 5.38 1.86 -20.68
N VAL A 61 5.89 3.02 -20.26
CA VAL A 61 7.18 3.54 -20.71
C VAL A 61 8.18 3.39 -19.56
N VAL A 62 9.27 2.67 -19.81
CA VAL A 62 10.30 2.34 -18.82
C VAL A 62 11.68 2.81 -19.25
N LEU A 63 12.60 2.99 -18.31
CA LEU A 63 14.01 3.30 -18.58
C LEU A 63 14.81 2.00 -18.65
N VAL A 64 15.45 1.77 -19.79
CA VAL A 64 16.25 0.58 -20.06
C VAL A 64 17.73 0.96 -20.19
N ILE A 65 18.59 0.19 -19.55
CA ILE A 65 20.03 0.22 -19.73
C ILE A 65 20.53 -1.14 -20.20
N GLY A 66 21.50 -1.18 -21.10
CA GLY A 66 22.15 -2.43 -21.48
C GLY A 66 22.73 -2.43 -22.87
N ASP A 67 23.26 -3.57 -23.27
CA ASP A 67 23.70 -3.82 -24.64
C ASP A 67 23.45 -5.29 -24.99
N GLU A 68 23.81 -5.69 -26.21
CA GLU A 68 23.62 -7.08 -26.68
C GLU A 68 24.52 -8.09 -25.94
N ALA A 69 25.66 -7.65 -25.42
CA ALA A 69 26.64 -8.53 -24.75
C ALA A 69 26.30 -8.76 -23.26
N GLN A 70 25.78 -7.76 -22.57
CA GLN A 70 25.52 -7.75 -21.13
C GLN A 70 24.02 -7.92 -20.80
N GLY A 71 23.16 -7.84 -21.82
CA GLY A 71 21.71 -7.89 -21.68
C GLY A 71 21.11 -6.55 -21.25
N HIS A 72 19.78 -6.48 -21.26
CA HIS A 72 19.03 -5.26 -20.93
C HIS A 72 18.41 -5.35 -19.54
N TYR A 73 18.34 -4.20 -18.86
CA TYR A 73 17.75 -4.05 -17.53
C TYR A 73 16.81 -2.85 -17.51
N VAL A 74 15.61 -3.06 -16.97
CA VAL A 74 14.70 -1.98 -16.60
C VAL A 74 15.14 -1.43 -15.26
N ILE A 75 15.49 -0.14 -15.21
CA ILE A 75 16.01 0.55 -14.01
C ILE A 75 15.04 1.60 -13.47
N GLY A 76 13.88 1.77 -14.11
CA GLY A 76 12.83 2.68 -13.65
C GLY A 76 11.64 2.70 -14.59
N VAL A 77 10.50 3.19 -14.10
CA VAL A 77 9.27 3.38 -14.88
C VAL A 77 9.05 4.88 -15.04
N LEU A 78 8.90 5.35 -16.28
CA LEU A 78 8.70 6.77 -16.62
C LEU A 78 7.21 7.13 -16.70
N GLN A 79 6.38 6.21 -17.18
CA GLN A 79 4.92 6.34 -17.22
C GLN A 79 4.30 4.97 -16.97
N GLY A 80 3.67 4.84 -15.80
CA GLY A 80 3.04 3.60 -15.37
C GLY A 80 1.52 3.72 -15.30
N ARG A 81 0.82 2.73 -15.86
CA ARG A 81 -0.64 2.55 -15.74
C ARG A 81 -1.03 1.35 -14.86
N GLY A 82 -0.06 0.53 -14.49
CA GLY A 82 -0.19 -0.64 -13.65
C GLY A 82 -0.35 -0.32 -12.17
N ARG A 83 -0.69 -1.35 -11.40
CA ARG A 83 -0.78 -1.27 -9.94
C ARG A 83 0.63 -1.11 -9.36
N ALA A 84 0.81 -0.09 -8.53
CA ALA A 84 1.95 -0.03 -7.64
C ALA A 84 1.72 -1.00 -6.47
N SER A 85 2.61 -2.00 -6.30
CA SER A 85 2.56 -2.95 -5.18
C SER A 85 3.86 -2.91 -4.41
N LEU A 86 3.81 -2.68 -3.09
CA LEU A 86 4.96 -2.74 -2.21
C LEU A 86 4.92 -4.05 -1.43
N GLU A 87 5.71 -5.02 -1.87
CA GLU A 87 5.89 -6.31 -1.19
C GLU A 87 7.32 -6.42 -0.67
N LEU A 88 7.44 -6.71 0.63
CA LEU A 88 8.69 -6.70 1.36
C LEU A 88 8.81 -8.01 2.14
N PRO A 89 9.85 -8.84 1.90
CA PRO A 89 10.06 -10.04 2.68
C PRO A 89 10.58 -9.69 4.09
N GLY A 90 10.11 -10.43 5.10
CA GLY A 90 10.54 -10.25 6.50
C GLY A 90 9.86 -9.07 7.20
N ASP A 91 10.50 -8.59 8.26
CA ASP A 91 9.96 -7.51 9.09
C ASP A 91 10.13 -6.14 8.43
N VAL A 92 9.12 -5.29 8.55
CA VAL A 92 9.09 -3.96 7.94
C VAL A 92 8.75 -2.90 8.98
N GLU A 93 9.58 -1.85 9.04
CA GLU A 93 9.28 -0.64 9.80
C GLU A 93 8.97 0.52 8.84
N VAL A 94 7.78 1.13 8.99
CA VAL A 94 7.41 2.37 8.29
C VAL A 94 7.32 3.49 9.32
N ARG A 95 8.25 4.45 9.27
CA ARG A 95 8.36 5.52 10.27
C ARG A 95 8.67 6.87 9.64
N ALA A 96 7.99 7.92 10.10
CA ALA A 96 8.35 9.31 9.83
C ALA A 96 9.23 9.87 10.96
N VAL A 97 10.41 10.42 10.65
CA VAL A 97 11.32 11.02 11.63
C VAL A 97 11.15 12.55 11.61
N GLY A 98 10.84 13.14 12.77
CA GLY A 98 10.62 14.59 12.90
C GLY A 98 9.34 15.11 12.23
N GLY A 99 8.48 14.22 11.73
CA GLY A 99 7.29 14.58 10.96
C GLY A 99 6.07 13.69 11.26
N VAL A 100 5.09 13.74 10.36
CA VAL A 100 3.82 12.98 10.48
C VAL A 100 3.74 11.95 9.35
N LEU A 101 3.54 10.69 9.71
CA LEU A 101 3.18 9.64 8.75
C LEU A 101 1.69 9.78 8.41
N ARG A 102 1.37 9.96 7.12
CA ARG A 102 -0.01 9.99 6.61
C ARG A 102 -0.21 8.87 5.62
N LEU A 103 -1.32 8.16 5.76
CA LEU A 103 -1.82 7.19 4.80
C LEU A 103 -3.17 7.72 4.29
N ALA A 104 -3.33 7.79 2.98
CA ALA A 104 -4.54 8.28 2.33
C ALA A 104 -4.77 7.51 1.03
N GLY A 105 -6.03 7.34 0.68
CA GLY A 105 -6.46 6.78 -0.60
C GLY A 105 -7.79 7.39 -1.01
N ASP A 106 -7.95 7.68 -2.30
CA ASP A 106 -9.13 8.39 -2.81
C ASP A 106 -10.43 7.60 -2.63
N ASN A 107 -10.32 6.26 -2.67
CA ASN A 107 -11.45 5.34 -2.54
C ASN A 107 -11.47 4.57 -1.22
N GLY A 108 -10.37 4.59 -0.46
CA GLY A 108 -10.27 3.87 0.80
C GLY A 108 -8.84 3.50 1.20
N VAL A 109 -8.72 3.05 2.45
CA VAL A 109 -7.52 2.45 3.03
C VAL A 109 -7.96 1.20 3.78
N GLU A 110 -7.42 0.05 3.42
CA GLU A 110 -7.71 -1.24 4.06
C GLU A 110 -6.47 -1.72 4.83
N ILE A 111 -6.69 -2.23 6.04
CA ILE A 111 -5.66 -2.81 6.89
C ILE A 111 -6.13 -4.22 7.26
N ALA A 112 -5.39 -5.23 6.83
CA ALA A 112 -5.66 -6.63 7.12
C ALA A 112 -4.44 -7.23 7.81
N ALA A 113 -4.64 -7.73 9.03
CA ALA A 113 -3.62 -8.46 9.77
C ALA A 113 -4.31 -9.42 10.76
N PRO A 114 -3.66 -10.53 11.14
CA PRO A 114 -4.12 -11.38 12.24
C PRO A 114 -4.16 -10.65 13.59
N ASP A 115 -3.27 -9.66 13.79
CA ASP A 115 -3.19 -8.83 14.99
C ASP A 115 -2.87 -7.37 14.62
N VAL A 116 -3.54 -6.42 15.29
CA VAL A 116 -3.38 -4.98 15.08
C VAL A 116 -3.31 -4.26 16.43
N GLY A 117 -2.13 -3.71 16.74
CA GLY A 117 -1.92 -2.84 17.89
C GLY A 117 -1.95 -1.37 17.50
N ILE A 118 -2.71 -0.56 18.25
CA ILE A 118 -2.68 0.90 18.13
C ILE A 118 -2.32 1.48 19.49
N GLU A 119 -1.08 1.98 19.61
CA GLU A 119 -0.64 2.72 20.79
C GLU A 119 -0.64 4.21 20.47
N ALA A 120 -1.48 4.96 21.18
CA ALA A 120 -1.58 6.40 21.02
C ALA A 120 -2.01 7.05 22.33
N ARG A 121 -1.49 8.26 22.59
CA ARG A 121 -2.00 9.12 23.67
C ARG A 121 -3.44 9.57 23.43
N SER A 122 -3.82 9.74 22.15
CA SER A 122 -5.15 10.17 21.73
C SER A 122 -5.50 9.50 20.42
N LEU A 123 -6.61 8.76 20.39
CA LEU A 123 -7.20 8.19 19.19
C LEU A 123 -8.47 8.99 18.83
N ARG A 124 -8.53 9.51 17.61
CA ARG A 124 -9.72 10.19 17.09
C ARG A 124 -10.22 9.43 15.87
N VAL A 125 -11.48 9.00 15.92
CA VAL A 125 -12.18 8.38 14.80
C VAL A 125 -13.26 9.33 14.34
N LEU A 126 -13.18 9.76 13.09
CA LEU A 126 -14.19 10.60 12.43
C LEU A 126 -14.77 9.76 11.30
N ALA A 127 -15.98 9.26 11.47
CA ALA A 127 -16.64 8.39 10.51
C ALA A 127 -18.15 8.66 10.52
N GLY A 128 -18.79 8.55 9.35
CA GLY A 128 -20.25 8.58 9.24
C GLY A 128 -20.91 7.31 9.80
N ALA A 129 -20.21 6.18 9.73
CA ALA A 129 -20.64 4.91 10.31
C ALA A 129 -19.42 4.11 10.77
N VAL A 130 -19.57 3.38 11.88
CA VAL A 130 -18.58 2.44 12.41
C VAL A 130 -19.28 1.10 12.64
N VAL A 131 -18.77 0.05 12.01
CA VAL A 131 -19.23 -1.33 12.21
C VAL A 131 -18.10 -2.12 12.81
N GLN A 132 -18.36 -2.79 13.92
CA GLN A 132 -17.39 -3.61 14.62
C GLN A 132 -17.99 -4.97 14.96
N ARG A 133 -17.20 -6.02 14.79
CA ARG A 133 -17.57 -7.37 15.19
C ARG A 133 -16.40 -7.96 15.96
N PHE A 134 -16.65 -8.29 17.21
CA PHE A 134 -15.64 -8.85 18.10
C PHE A 134 -16.12 -10.19 18.65
N ALA A 135 -15.19 -11.11 18.89
CA ALA A 135 -15.46 -12.26 19.77
C ALA A 135 -15.57 -11.81 21.23
N SER A 136 -14.74 -10.85 21.64
CA SER A 136 -14.78 -10.22 22.95
C SER A 136 -14.33 -8.76 22.85
N LEU A 137 -15.00 -7.87 23.58
CA LEU A 137 -14.61 -6.46 23.71
C LEU A 137 -14.40 -6.14 25.20
N ARG A 138 -13.24 -5.58 25.53
CA ARG A 138 -12.96 -5.06 26.87
C ARG A 138 -12.60 -3.59 26.76
N GLN A 139 -13.39 -2.74 27.40
CA GLN A 139 -13.11 -1.31 27.49
C GLN A 139 -12.88 -0.96 28.96
N ARG A 140 -11.75 -0.32 29.23
CA ARG A 140 -11.45 0.25 30.54
C ARG A 140 -11.31 1.75 30.36
N VAL A 141 -12.16 2.50 31.03
CA VAL A 141 -12.15 3.96 31.01
C VAL A 141 -11.85 4.43 32.42
N SER A 142 -10.78 5.21 32.59
CA SER A 142 -10.30 5.64 33.90
C SER A 142 -11.09 6.81 34.48
N GLU A 143 -11.58 7.70 33.62
CA GLU A 143 -12.26 8.93 34.04
C GLU A 143 -13.74 8.91 33.64
N LEU A 144 -14.05 9.09 32.36
CA LEU A 144 -15.42 9.24 31.89
C LEU A 144 -15.65 8.47 30.59
N LEU A 145 -16.62 7.55 30.62
CA LEU A 145 -17.26 7.04 29.42
C LEU A 145 -18.55 7.84 29.20
N HIS A 146 -18.54 8.76 28.24
CA HIS A 146 -19.72 9.52 27.85
C HIS A 146 -20.25 8.99 26.52
N VAL A 147 -21.53 8.62 26.51
CA VAL A 147 -22.24 8.21 25.30
C VAL A 147 -23.37 9.20 25.07
N HIS A 148 -23.28 9.97 23.99
CA HIS A 148 -24.37 10.78 23.50
C HIS A 148 -24.89 10.16 22.22
N ALA A 149 -26.11 9.65 22.26
CA ALA A 149 -26.72 8.94 21.15
C ALA A 149 -28.19 9.34 21.03
N GLY A 150 -28.68 9.50 19.80
CA GLY A 150 -30.12 9.72 19.57
C GLY A 150 -30.95 8.49 19.92
N GLN A 151 -30.41 7.29 19.65
CA GLN A 151 -30.96 6.01 20.08
C GLN A 151 -29.82 5.08 20.49
N SER A 152 -30.03 4.32 21.56
CA SER A 152 -29.13 3.25 22.00
C SER A 152 -29.93 1.98 22.19
N HIS A 153 -29.49 0.89 21.56
CA HIS A 153 -30.11 -0.42 21.69
C HIS A 153 -29.05 -1.43 22.11
N THR A 154 -29.25 -2.01 23.29
CA THR A 154 -28.38 -3.04 23.85
C THR A 154 -29.19 -4.31 24.02
N VAL A 155 -28.84 -5.35 23.25
CA VAL A 155 -29.41 -6.69 23.38
C VAL A 155 -28.34 -7.60 23.96
N VAL A 156 -28.70 -8.37 24.98
CA VAL A 156 -27.81 -9.32 25.64
C VAL A 156 -28.54 -10.65 25.77
N ASP A 157 -28.03 -11.69 25.12
CA ASP A 157 -28.65 -13.03 25.13
C ASP A 157 -28.48 -13.73 26.48
N GLY A 158 -27.36 -13.48 27.15
CA GLY A 158 -27.03 -14.05 28.44
C GLY A 158 -27.36 -13.12 29.61
N ALA A 159 -26.41 -12.93 30.50
CA ALA A 159 -26.55 -12.04 31.64
C ALA A 159 -25.93 -10.66 31.35
N ALA A 160 -26.67 -9.59 31.67
CA ALA A 160 -26.14 -8.25 31.76
C ALA A 160 -25.96 -7.88 33.24
N HIS A 161 -24.77 -7.41 33.62
CA HIS A 161 -24.49 -6.91 34.96
C HIS A 161 -24.05 -5.46 34.88
N THR A 162 -24.74 -4.58 35.61
CA THR A 162 -24.28 -3.22 35.88
C THR A 162 -24.03 -3.09 37.37
N GLN A 163 -22.86 -2.59 37.75
CA GLN A 163 -22.52 -2.32 39.14
C GLN A 163 -21.93 -0.92 39.23
N ALA A 164 -22.43 -0.12 40.16
CA ALA A 164 -21.93 1.21 40.41
C ALA A 164 -22.07 1.55 41.89
N LYS A 165 -21.25 2.49 42.38
CA LYS A 165 -21.44 3.07 43.72
C LYS A 165 -22.71 3.92 43.79
N SER A 166 -23.07 4.56 42.68
CA SER A 166 -24.30 5.33 42.50
C SER A 166 -24.74 5.22 41.04
N ALA A 167 -26.04 5.13 40.80
CA ALA A 167 -26.63 5.12 39.47
C ALA A 167 -27.92 5.95 39.50
N ALA A 168 -28.12 6.76 38.46
CA ALA A 168 -29.36 7.49 38.24
C ALA A 168 -29.85 7.18 36.83
N ILE A 169 -31.12 6.80 36.72
CA ILE A 169 -31.81 6.65 35.44
C ILE A 169 -32.91 7.71 35.46
N LEU A 170 -32.82 8.68 34.55
CA LEU A 170 -33.80 9.73 34.38
C LEU A 170 -34.49 9.55 33.03
N THR A 171 -35.82 9.57 33.03
CA THR A 171 -36.66 9.47 31.83
C THR A 171 -37.73 10.55 31.91
N GLU A 172 -37.95 11.29 30.82
CA GLU A 172 -38.99 12.33 30.78
C GLU A 172 -40.39 11.75 30.67
N GLU A 173 -40.56 10.70 29.87
CA GLU A 173 -41.88 10.13 29.57
C GLU A 173 -42.13 8.81 30.29
N LYS A 174 -41.40 7.75 29.94
CA LYS A 174 -41.70 6.40 30.41
C LYS A 174 -40.44 5.54 30.56
N MET A 175 -40.35 4.85 31.69
CA MET A 175 -39.48 3.69 31.88
C MET A 175 -40.35 2.44 32.02
N THR A 176 -40.01 1.36 31.31
CA THR A 176 -40.67 0.06 31.46
C THR A 176 -39.62 -0.98 31.82
N LEU A 177 -39.83 -1.69 32.92
CA LEU A 177 -38.99 -2.80 33.34
C LEU A 177 -39.85 -4.05 33.48
N ASN A 178 -39.59 -5.05 32.64
CA ASN A 178 -40.30 -6.33 32.65
C ASN A 178 -39.31 -7.43 33.05
N GLY A 179 -39.57 -8.08 34.17
CA GLY A 179 -38.76 -9.18 34.66
C GLY A 179 -39.59 -10.15 35.48
N LYS A 180 -39.10 -11.37 35.65
CA LYS A 180 -39.74 -12.38 36.51
C LYS A 180 -39.70 -11.98 37.99
N ALA A 181 -38.66 -11.29 38.41
CA ALA A 181 -38.49 -10.73 39.75
C ALA A 181 -37.67 -9.44 39.69
N ILE A 182 -38.04 -8.46 40.52
CA ILE A 182 -37.28 -7.23 40.74
C ILE A 182 -37.05 -7.13 42.24
N HIS A 183 -35.78 -7.19 42.65
CA HIS A 183 -35.39 -7.00 44.03
C HIS A 183 -34.89 -5.56 44.18
N LEU A 184 -35.65 -4.78 44.94
CA LEU A 184 -35.22 -3.47 45.42
C LEU A 184 -34.76 -3.70 46.87
N GLY A 185 -33.61 -3.11 47.22
CA GLY A 185 -32.91 -3.35 48.49
C GLY A 185 -33.82 -3.37 49.72
#